data_AF-A0A537UBD7-F1
#
_entry.id   AF-A0A537UBD7-F1
#
_cell.length_a   1.000
_cell.length_b   1.000
_cell.length_c   1.000
_cell.angle_alpha   90.00
_cell.angle_beta   90.00
_cell.angle_gamma   90.00
#
_symmetry.space_group_name_H-M   'P 1'
#
loop_
_entity.id
_entity.type
_entity.pdbx_description
1 polymer ?
#
loop_
_entity_poly.entity_id
_entity_poly.type
_entity_poly.pdbx_seq_one_letter_code
_entity_poly.pdbx_strand_id
1 'polypeptide(L)'
;PEGALFSQVAVVPRDKLRVSKNADKLKVVDANAAIQRYACKDCGVHMYGRIENTKHPFYGFDFIHTELSKDQGWAPPEFAAFVSSIIESGTPPDQMGAVRSQLKELRLEPYDCLSPALMDAIATHVAKASGRLAA
;
A
#
# COMPACT_ATOMS: atom_id res chain seq x y z
N PRO A 1 -3.50 -6.66 -10.61
CA PRO A 1 -3.79 -7.53 -11.78
C PRO A 1 -4.25 -6.71 -12.99
N GLU A 2 -4.09 -7.22 -14.21
CA GLU A 2 -4.60 -6.54 -15.42
C GLU A 2 -6.12 -6.37 -15.34
N GLY A 3 -6.62 -5.19 -15.70
CA GLY A 3 -8.05 -4.85 -15.64
C GLY A 3 -8.63 -4.59 -14.24
N ALA A 4 -7.83 -4.71 -13.17
CA ALA A 4 -8.30 -4.42 -11.81
C ALA A 4 -8.30 -2.91 -11.52
N LEU A 5 -9.39 -2.42 -10.90
CA LEU A 5 -9.50 -1.01 -10.45
C LEU A 5 -8.67 -0.73 -9.19
N PHE A 6 -8.41 -1.75 -8.38
CA PHE A 6 -7.68 -1.64 -7.12
C PHE A 6 -6.54 -2.65 -7.07
N SER A 7 -5.47 -2.29 -6.35
CA SER A 7 -4.47 -3.23 -5.88
C SER A 7 -4.81 -3.76 -4.49
N GLN A 8 -4.51 -5.04 -4.21
CA GLN A 8 -4.44 -5.53 -2.85
C GLN A 8 -3.00 -5.34 -2.32
N VAL A 9 -2.85 -4.68 -1.17
CA VAL A 9 -1.55 -4.42 -0.56
C VAL A 9 -1.61 -4.70 0.94
N ALA A 10 -0.62 -5.42 1.44
CA ALA A 10 -0.40 -5.65 2.86
C ALA A 10 0.95 -5.07 3.30
N VAL A 11 1.17 -5.01 4.61
CA VAL A 11 2.45 -4.60 5.21
C VAL A 11 3.05 -5.72 6.04
N VAL A 12 4.37 -5.83 6.03
CA VAL A 12 5.13 -6.80 6.83
C VAL A 12 6.36 -6.10 7.44
N PRO A 13 6.83 -6.48 8.63
CA PRO A 13 8.10 -5.97 9.14
C PRO A 13 9.24 -6.23 8.14
N ARG A 14 10.07 -5.21 7.89
CA ARG A 14 11.13 -5.26 6.88
C ARG A 14 12.16 -6.37 7.11
N ASP A 15 12.35 -6.77 8.36
CA ASP A 15 13.27 -7.84 8.77
C ASP A 15 12.73 -9.24 8.45
N LYS A 16 11.44 -9.36 8.13
CA LYS A 16 10.79 -10.61 7.71
C LYS A 16 10.73 -10.78 6.19
N LEU A 17 11.15 -9.78 5.42
CA LEU A 17 11.21 -9.85 3.96
C LEU A 17 12.65 -10.04 3.48
N ARG A 18 12.86 -11.05 2.65
CA ARG A 18 14.14 -11.28 1.95
C ARG A 18 13.91 -11.69 0.50
N VAL A 19 14.62 -11.05 -0.42
CA VAL A 19 14.69 -11.51 -1.81
C VAL A 19 15.51 -12.81 -1.85
N SER A 20 14.85 -13.91 -2.18
CA SER A 20 15.47 -15.24 -2.15
C SER A 20 16.23 -15.58 -3.44
N LYS A 21 15.81 -15.03 -4.59
CA LYS A 21 16.40 -15.27 -5.92
C LYS A 21 16.23 -14.04 -6.82
N ASN A 22 17.08 -13.93 -7.84
CA ASN A 22 16.96 -12.96 -8.94
C ASN A 22 16.89 -11.48 -8.52
N ALA A 23 17.67 -11.10 -7.50
CA ALA A 23 17.68 -9.72 -7.00
C ALA A 23 18.14 -8.72 -8.08
N ASP A 24 19.02 -9.14 -8.97
CA ASP A 24 19.52 -8.40 -10.14
C ASP A 24 18.41 -8.00 -11.13
N LYS A 25 17.27 -8.71 -11.11
CA LYS A 25 16.11 -8.41 -11.94
C LYS A 25 15.19 -7.34 -11.36
N LEU A 26 15.43 -6.88 -10.14
CA LEU A 26 14.65 -5.82 -9.52
C LEU A 26 15.20 -4.45 -9.88
N LYS A 27 14.31 -3.49 -10.09
CA LYS A 27 14.62 -2.07 -10.20
C LYS A 27 13.67 -1.26 -9.33
N VAL A 28 14.16 -0.15 -8.78
CA VAL A 28 13.31 0.86 -8.16
C VAL A 28 12.58 1.62 -9.27
N VAL A 29 11.26 1.73 -9.17
CA VAL A 29 10.43 2.43 -10.17
C VAL A 29 10.68 3.94 -10.15
N ASP A 30 10.70 4.53 -8.97
CA ASP A 30 11.04 5.93 -8.73
C ASP A 30 11.82 6.03 -7.41
N ALA A 31 13.07 6.47 -7.49
CA ALA A 31 13.95 6.58 -6.32
C ALA A 31 13.58 7.75 -5.41
N ASN A 32 12.82 8.73 -5.91
CA ASN A 32 12.38 9.90 -5.15
C ASN A 32 11.02 9.66 -4.45
N ALA A 33 10.33 8.58 -4.77
CA ALA A 33 9.08 8.21 -4.11
C ALA A 33 9.33 7.86 -2.63
N ALA A 34 8.43 8.30 -1.74
CA ALA A 34 8.52 7.99 -0.31
C ALA A 34 8.54 6.48 -0.03
N ILE A 35 7.77 5.72 -0.83
CA ILE A 35 7.82 4.26 -0.90
C ILE A 35 8.50 3.89 -2.21
N GLN A 36 9.75 3.43 -2.14
CA GLN A 36 10.48 2.93 -3.29
C GLN A 36 9.95 1.54 -3.66
N ARG A 37 9.30 1.45 -4.82
CA ARG A 37 8.69 0.20 -5.31
C ARG A 37 9.72 -0.57 -6.13
N TYR A 38 10.02 -1.79 -5.71
CA TYR A 38 10.95 -2.70 -6.39
C TYR A 38 10.18 -3.58 -7.37
N ALA A 39 10.28 -3.27 -8.65
CA ALA A 39 9.60 -3.96 -9.73
C ALA A 39 10.54 -4.89 -10.50
N CYS A 40 10.03 -6.02 -10.98
CA CYS A 40 10.74 -6.86 -11.94
C CYS A 40 10.94 -6.10 -13.26
N LYS A 41 12.17 -6.10 -13.78
CA LYS A 41 12.54 -5.45 -15.04
C LYS A 41 11.79 -6.02 -16.26
N ASP A 42 11.43 -7.30 -16.21
CA ASP A 42 10.89 -8.00 -17.38
C ASP A 42 9.36 -7.98 -17.42
N CYS A 43 8.69 -8.24 -16.29
CA CYS A 43 7.23 -8.34 -16.23
C CYS A 43 6.56 -7.13 -15.55
N GLY A 44 7.33 -6.19 -15.01
CA GLY A 44 6.80 -4.98 -14.36
C GLY A 44 6.13 -5.19 -12.99
N VAL A 45 5.92 -6.44 -12.55
CA VAL A 45 5.30 -6.74 -11.25
C VAL A 45 6.13 -6.18 -10.10
N HIS A 46 5.48 -5.43 -9.21
CA HIS A 46 6.08 -4.93 -7.98
C HIS A 46 6.21 -6.07 -6.97
N MET A 47 7.44 -6.38 -6.55
CA MET A 47 7.69 -7.47 -5.60
C MET A 47 7.58 -7.01 -4.15
N TYR A 48 8.04 -5.79 -3.86
CA TYR A 48 7.82 -5.11 -2.58
C TYR A 48 8.01 -3.60 -2.72
N GLY A 49 7.45 -2.84 -1.80
CA GLY A 49 7.71 -1.42 -1.60
C GLY A 49 8.44 -1.19 -0.29
N ARG A 50 9.49 -0.37 -0.28
CA ARG A 50 10.30 -0.09 0.91
C ARG A 50 10.44 1.40 1.15
N ILE A 51 10.42 1.78 2.41
CA ILE A 51 10.69 3.15 2.85
C ILE A 51 12.11 3.22 3.39
N GLU A 52 12.96 4.02 2.75
CA GLU A 52 14.35 4.22 3.18
C GLU A 52 14.50 5.37 4.18
N ASN A 53 13.58 6.34 4.16
CA ASN A 53 13.61 7.48 5.08
C ASN A 53 13.26 7.03 6.51
N THR A 54 14.25 7.03 7.40
CA THR A 54 14.12 6.62 8.81
C THR A 54 13.13 7.47 9.62
N LYS A 55 12.78 8.67 9.13
CA LYS A 55 11.83 9.58 9.79
C LYS A 55 10.38 9.40 9.33
N HIS A 56 10.12 8.51 8.38
CA HIS A 56 8.78 8.29 7.85
C HIS A 56 7.95 7.39 8.80
N PRO A 57 6.64 7.63 8.99
CA PRO A 57 5.79 6.89 9.95
C PRO A 57 5.76 5.37 9.73
N PHE A 58 5.86 4.93 8.47
CA PHE A 58 5.90 3.51 8.11
C PHE A 58 7.33 2.96 7.91
N TYR A 59 8.37 3.69 8.32
CA TYR A 59 9.72 3.13 8.31
C TYR A 59 9.79 1.88 9.20
N GLY A 60 10.42 0.81 8.70
CA GLY A 60 10.43 -0.49 9.36
C GLY A 60 9.44 -1.51 8.78
N PHE A 61 8.55 -1.08 7.88
CA PHE A 61 7.63 -1.95 7.16
C PHE A 61 7.91 -1.96 5.66
N ASP A 62 7.76 -3.13 5.05
CA ASP A 62 7.69 -3.29 3.60
C ASP A 62 6.24 -3.55 3.17
N PHE A 63 5.89 -3.10 1.97
CA PHE A 63 4.59 -3.25 1.34
C PHE A 63 4.64 -4.41 0.35
N ILE A 64 3.70 -5.34 0.39
CA ILE A 64 3.68 -6.54 -0.45
C ILE A 64 2.30 -6.78 -1.06
N HIS A 65 2.28 -7.44 -2.22
CA HIS A 65 1.07 -7.94 -2.88
C HIS A 65 0.94 -9.44 -2.57
N THR A 66 0.12 -9.79 -1.58
CA THR A 66 -0.04 -11.18 -1.11
C THR A 66 -0.68 -12.09 -2.15
N GLU A 67 -1.42 -11.53 -3.11
CA GLU A 67 -1.94 -12.21 -4.31
C GLU A 67 -0.83 -12.86 -5.19
N LEU A 68 0.44 -12.47 -5.02
CA LEU A 68 1.58 -13.11 -5.70
C LEU A 68 2.03 -14.41 -5.04
N SER A 69 1.56 -14.70 -3.82
CA SER A 69 1.83 -15.96 -3.13
C SER A 69 0.84 -17.03 -3.58
N LYS A 70 1.31 -18.29 -3.64
CA LYS A 70 0.44 -19.45 -3.82
C LYS A 70 -0.13 -19.97 -2.49
N ASP A 71 0.43 -19.50 -1.38
CA ASP A 71 0.05 -19.93 -0.04
C ASP A 71 -1.24 -19.24 0.41
N GLN A 72 -2.05 -19.96 1.17
CA GLN A 72 -3.27 -19.42 1.80
C GLN A 72 -2.98 -18.99 3.26
N GLY A 73 -3.93 -18.27 3.86
CA GLY A 73 -3.85 -17.86 5.26
C GLY A 73 -3.21 -16.49 5.50
N TRP A 74 -2.98 -15.71 4.45
CA TRP A 74 -2.64 -14.29 4.59
C TRP A 74 -3.76 -13.51 5.28
N ALA A 75 -3.38 -12.44 5.98
CA ALA A 75 -4.34 -11.52 6.57
C ALA A 75 -5.31 -11.01 5.48
N PRO A 76 -6.64 -11.06 5.73
CA PRO A 76 -7.62 -10.61 4.75
C PRO A 76 -7.56 -9.08 4.58
N PRO A 77 -8.04 -8.53 3.46
CA PRO A 77 -8.24 -7.10 3.32
C PRO A 77 -9.24 -6.57 4.35
N GLU A 78 -8.94 -5.42 4.93
CA GLU A 78 -9.73 -4.84 6.04
C GLU A 78 -10.56 -3.62 5.61
N PHE A 79 -10.08 -2.85 4.62
CA PHE A 79 -10.72 -1.63 4.12
C PHE A 79 -10.25 -1.33 2.69
N ALA A 80 -10.89 -0.34 2.06
CA ALA A 80 -10.44 0.20 0.77
C ALA A 80 -9.86 1.61 0.94
N ALA A 81 -8.64 1.81 0.45
CA ALA A 81 -7.89 3.05 0.60
C ALA A 81 -7.86 3.87 -0.69
N PHE A 82 -7.71 5.19 -0.57
CA PHE A 82 -7.57 6.14 -1.70
C PHE A 82 -8.63 5.92 -2.80
N VAL A 83 -9.88 5.66 -2.39
CA VAL A 83 -10.95 5.22 -3.31
C VAL A 83 -11.23 6.25 -4.41
N SER A 84 -11.25 7.53 -4.10
CA SER A 84 -11.41 8.60 -5.10
C SER A 84 -10.30 8.61 -6.16
N SER A 85 -9.08 8.16 -5.86
CA SER A 85 -7.95 8.20 -6.79
C SER A 85 -8.07 7.23 -7.96
N ILE A 86 -9.03 6.28 -7.97
CA ILE A 86 -9.29 5.47 -9.17
C ILE A 86 -9.79 6.33 -10.35
N ILE A 87 -10.35 7.51 -10.07
CA ILE A 87 -10.71 8.50 -11.10
C ILE A 87 -9.45 8.98 -11.84
N GLU A 88 -8.33 9.17 -11.13
CA GLU A 88 -7.06 9.59 -11.73
C GLU A 88 -6.49 8.52 -12.68
N SER A 89 -6.93 7.26 -12.51
CA SER A 89 -6.62 6.14 -13.41
C SER A 89 -7.67 5.92 -14.52
N GLY A 90 -8.68 6.78 -14.63
CA GLY A 90 -9.65 6.79 -15.72
C GLY A 90 -11.04 6.24 -15.38
N THR A 91 -11.34 5.90 -14.12
CA THR A 91 -12.70 5.52 -13.73
C THR A 91 -13.66 6.72 -13.82
N PRO A 92 -14.79 6.62 -14.53
CA PRO A 92 -15.77 7.69 -14.60
C PRO A 92 -16.35 8.07 -13.22
N PRO A 93 -16.41 9.37 -12.85
CA PRO A 93 -16.90 9.79 -11.53
C PRO A 93 -18.33 9.36 -11.20
N ASP A 94 -19.19 9.19 -12.20
CA ASP A 94 -20.58 8.72 -12.05
C ASP A 94 -20.68 7.24 -11.62
N GLN A 95 -19.64 6.44 -11.85
CA GLN A 95 -19.56 5.06 -11.37
C GLN A 95 -19.16 4.93 -9.91
N MET A 96 -18.63 5.99 -9.29
CA MET A 96 -18.08 5.92 -7.93
C MET A 96 -19.12 5.58 -6.86
N GLY A 97 -20.41 5.88 -7.10
CA GLY A 97 -21.49 5.45 -6.22
C GLY A 97 -21.60 3.93 -6.16
N ALA A 98 -21.61 3.26 -7.32
CA ALA A 98 -21.66 1.80 -7.41
C ALA A 98 -20.41 1.14 -6.82
N VAL A 99 -19.23 1.69 -7.12
CA VAL A 99 -17.95 1.19 -6.58
C VAL A 99 -17.97 1.21 -5.04
N ARG A 100 -18.34 2.33 -4.42
CA ARG A 100 -18.39 2.44 -2.96
C ARG A 100 -19.42 1.51 -2.34
N SER A 101 -20.58 1.33 -2.97
CA SER A 101 -21.59 0.37 -2.51
C SER A 101 -21.06 -1.05 -2.52
N GLN A 102 -20.42 -1.47 -3.61
CA GLN A 102 -19.89 -2.83 -3.72
C GLN A 102 -18.74 -3.09 -2.74
N LEU A 103 -17.88 -2.10 -2.47
CA LEU A 103 -16.86 -2.21 -1.41
C LEU A 103 -17.49 -2.45 -0.02
N LYS A 104 -18.58 -1.75 0.30
CA LYS A 104 -19.32 -1.94 1.55
C LYS A 104 -19.99 -3.31 1.64
N GLU A 105 -20.55 -3.83 0.55
CA GLU A 105 -21.09 -5.20 0.50
C GLU A 105 -20.02 -6.26 0.79
N LEU A 106 -18.79 -6.01 0.30
CA LEU A 106 -17.61 -6.82 0.60
C LEU A 106 -17.03 -6.58 2.00
N ARG A 107 -17.65 -5.70 2.80
CA ARG A 107 -17.21 -5.27 4.14
C ARG A 107 -15.85 -4.58 4.15
N LEU A 108 -15.51 -3.91 3.06
CA LEU A 108 -14.32 -3.07 2.92
C LEU A 108 -14.77 -1.61 2.98
N GLU A 109 -14.70 -0.99 4.16
CA GLU A 109 -15.14 0.41 4.29
C GLU A 109 -14.29 1.31 3.37
N PRO A 110 -14.92 2.12 2.49
CA PRO A 110 -14.19 2.95 1.54
C PRO A 110 -13.73 4.27 2.15
N TYR A 111 -12.42 4.50 2.12
CA TYR A 111 -11.79 5.77 2.51
C TYR A 111 -11.05 6.40 1.33
N ASP A 112 -11.09 7.73 1.25
CA ASP A 112 -10.31 8.49 0.26
C ASP A 112 -8.85 8.77 0.74
N CYS A 113 -8.47 8.16 1.86
CA CYS A 113 -7.12 8.10 2.41
C CYS A 113 -6.87 6.67 2.98
N LEU A 114 -6.19 6.53 4.12
CA LEU A 114 -6.10 5.27 4.86
C LEU A 114 -7.24 5.16 5.89
N SER A 115 -7.33 4.01 6.58
CA SER A 115 -8.27 3.84 7.68
C SER A 115 -8.00 4.86 8.81
N PRO A 116 -9.02 5.25 9.61
CA PRO A 116 -8.86 6.21 10.69
C PRO A 116 -7.71 5.87 11.66
N ALA A 117 -7.58 4.59 12.05
CA ALA A 117 -6.51 4.15 12.94
C ALA A 117 -5.11 4.37 12.35
N LEU A 118 -4.92 4.13 11.05
CA LEU A 118 -3.63 4.38 10.38
C LEU A 118 -3.38 5.88 10.21
N MET A 119 -4.41 6.66 9.92
CA MET A 119 -4.30 8.12 9.84
C MET A 119 -3.90 8.73 11.19
N ASP A 120 -4.49 8.25 12.29
CA ASP A 120 -4.14 8.67 13.65
C ASP A 120 -2.71 8.28 14.02
N ALA A 121 -2.26 7.09 13.63
CA ALA A 121 -0.88 6.65 13.84
C ALA A 121 0.13 7.56 13.10
N ILE A 122 -0.17 7.93 11.85
CA ILE A 122 0.64 8.88 11.06
C ILE A 122 0.66 10.25 11.74
N ALA A 123 -0.49 10.78 12.11
CA ALA A 123 -0.59 12.09 12.75
C ALA A 123 0.15 12.13 14.09
N THR A 124 0.05 11.07 14.89
CA THR A 124 0.77 10.91 16.15
C THR A 124 2.28 10.92 15.94
N HIS A 125 2.78 10.16 14.96
CA HIS A 125 4.20 10.16 14.60
C HIS A 125 4.70 11.56 14.23
N VAL A 126 3.97 12.28 13.39
CA VAL A 126 4.31 13.66 12.99
C VAL A 126 4.25 14.63 14.16
N ALA A 127 3.26 14.50 15.04
CA ALA A 127 3.12 15.35 16.23
C ALA A 127 4.29 15.15 17.21
N LYS A 128 4.72 13.89 17.44
CA LYS A 128 5.91 13.58 18.26
C LYS A 128 7.19 14.11 17.62
N ALA A 129 7.38 13.89 16.32
CA ALA A 129 8.56 14.36 15.60
C ALA A 129 8.70 15.89 15.55
N SER A 130 7.56 16.61 15.60
CA SER A 130 7.53 18.08 15.64
C SER A 130 7.51 18.67 17.06
N GLY A 131 7.55 17.83 18.10
CA GLY A 131 7.53 18.26 19.51
C GLY A 131 6.17 18.78 20.00
N ARG A 132 5.10 18.62 19.22
CA ARG A 132 3.73 19.01 19.61
C ARG A 132 3.03 17.99 20.50
N LEU A 133 3.54 16.76 20.52
CA LEU A 133 3.11 15.69 21.41
C LEU A 133 4.33 15.10 22.10
N ALA A 134 4.24 14.85 23.41
CA ALA A 134 5.32 14.20 24.16
C ALA A 134 5.62 12.80 23.60
N ALA A 135 6.89 12.43 23.60
CA ALA A 135 7.37 11.14 23.10
C ALA A 135 6.87 9.96 23.94
#